data_AF-A0A482ZRI6-F1
#
_entry.id   AF-A0A482ZRI6-F1
#
_cell.length_a   1.000
_cell.length_b   1.000
_cell.length_c   1.000
_cell.angle_alpha   90.00
_cell.angle_beta   90.00
_cell.angle_gamma   90.00
#
_symmetry.space_group_name_H-M   'P 1'
#
loop_
_entity.id
_entity.type
_entity.pdbx_description
1 polymer ?
#
loop_
_entity_poly.entity_id
_entity_poly.type
_entity_poly.pdbx_seq_one_letter_code
_entity_poly.pdbx_strand_id
1 'polypeptide(L)'
;MIRSKHSYHCLIDARINSMQVLFNRLYKGGSNLDGGTLLQLRNLINRRNVSADTSNKFNASIDYFELVTKCHIISATMHYFGMRSIEDTPTCNAFAIDGDPKQQWKRLQKAVREIVERFVFVQDFSEVVAKGSSKQEEARNPHSERISHEHSYAKVQNPSITTEAKRVLPENIRRCADCPNPSRNVTSSSPDKVLDYACSVLSDGLLLLELRDAIHEGDGERDLRCWRFMLLYFSYSGHKKYALEALYLQAAFSATANSRTAQELLQARFINVHGGPGRNIPTDLFMEHLNRTLKDHFHGLGANISENTIVQIAKSLKALIDITNNFDHTLKLHPESLHHTTKSSIKDRNLILSQLATSRVFDYIPGRFHFAFKNIKSHVSDCVNVEKLVKWIKEHTRNMANNIKLRNILHA
;
A
#
# COMPACT_ATOMS: atom_id res chain seq x y z
N MET A 1 -10.37 -29.73 1.20
CA MET A 1 -9.04 -29.28 0.73
C MET A 1 -9.23 -28.45 -0.55
N ILE A 2 -9.26 -27.13 -0.43
CA ILE A 2 -9.50 -26.21 -1.57
C ILE A 2 -8.25 -26.23 -2.47
N ARG A 3 -8.17 -27.19 -3.38
CA ARG A 3 -7.29 -27.13 -4.56
C ARG A 3 -8.09 -26.51 -5.70
N SER A 4 -8.16 -25.19 -5.73
CA SER A 4 -8.52 -24.48 -6.96
C SER A 4 -7.30 -23.67 -7.39
N LYS A 5 -6.97 -23.71 -8.68
CA LYS A 5 -5.87 -22.98 -9.34
C LYS A 5 -5.97 -21.43 -9.24
N HIS A 6 -6.72 -20.90 -8.28
CA HIS A 6 -6.78 -19.48 -7.93
C HIS A 6 -6.02 -19.33 -6.62
N SER A 7 -4.75 -18.90 -6.72
CA SER A 7 -3.89 -18.67 -5.56
C SER A 7 -4.40 -17.45 -4.80
N TYR A 8 -5.27 -17.66 -3.80
CA TYR A 8 -5.63 -16.63 -2.82
C TYR A 8 -4.45 -16.21 -1.92
N HIS A 9 -3.24 -16.70 -2.20
CA HIS A 9 -2.05 -16.60 -1.37
C HIS A 9 -0.92 -15.72 -1.96
N CYS A 10 -1.07 -15.13 -3.15
CA CYS A 10 0.05 -14.48 -3.86
C CYS A 10 0.31 -13.01 -3.45
N LEU A 11 0.52 -12.74 -2.15
CA LEU A 11 0.86 -11.42 -1.66
C LEU A 11 2.15 -10.86 -2.29
N ILE A 12 3.16 -11.69 -2.57
CA ILE A 12 4.37 -11.28 -3.30
C ILE A 12 4.00 -10.79 -4.70
N ASP A 13 3.30 -11.62 -5.48
CA ASP A 13 2.97 -11.28 -6.86
C ASP A 13 2.11 -10.02 -6.93
N ALA A 14 1.15 -9.89 -5.99
CA ALA A 14 0.32 -8.69 -5.88
C ALA A 14 1.18 -7.45 -5.60
N ARG A 15 2.18 -7.54 -4.70
CA ARG A 15 3.10 -6.43 -4.43
C ARG A 15 3.96 -6.09 -5.64
N ILE A 16 4.53 -7.08 -6.33
CA ILE A 16 5.33 -6.88 -7.55
C ILE A 16 4.49 -6.19 -8.63
N ASN A 17 3.27 -6.68 -8.86
CA ASN A 17 2.39 -6.12 -9.87
C ASN A 17 1.90 -4.72 -9.50
N SER A 18 1.53 -4.48 -8.23
CA SER A 18 1.20 -3.15 -7.75
C SER A 18 2.35 -2.18 -8.01
N MET A 19 3.58 -2.60 -7.71
CA MET A 19 4.78 -1.80 -7.97
C MET A 19 4.96 -1.48 -9.46
N GLN A 20 4.77 -2.49 -10.33
CA GLN A 20 4.83 -2.28 -11.78
C GLN A 20 3.75 -1.32 -12.28
N VAL A 21 2.53 -1.42 -11.75
CA VAL A 21 1.43 -0.51 -12.09
C VAL A 21 1.76 0.92 -11.69
N LEU A 22 2.32 1.14 -10.50
CA LEU A 22 2.76 2.46 -10.05
C LEU A 22 3.86 3.03 -10.94
N PHE A 23 4.85 2.21 -11.31
CA PHE A 23 5.94 2.66 -12.18
C PHE A 23 5.46 2.96 -13.61
N ASN A 24 4.53 2.18 -14.15
CA ASN A 24 3.91 2.49 -15.44
C ASN A 24 3.19 3.85 -15.41
N ARG A 25 2.64 4.25 -14.24
CA ARG A 25 1.97 5.54 -14.06
C ARG A 25 2.93 6.70 -13.79
N LEU A 26 3.99 6.49 -13.01
CA LEU A 26 4.83 7.55 -12.43
C LEU A 26 6.28 7.56 -12.93
N TYR A 27 6.72 6.57 -13.70
CA TYR A 27 8.10 6.45 -14.16
C TYR A 27 8.16 6.43 -15.69
N LYS A 28 8.55 7.56 -16.30
CA LYS A 28 8.66 7.69 -17.77
C LYS A 28 10.05 8.14 -18.18
N GLY A 29 10.60 7.50 -19.22
CA GLY A 29 11.94 7.79 -19.75
C GLY A 29 12.20 9.26 -20.09
N GLY A 30 11.18 9.97 -20.58
CA GLY A 30 11.27 11.39 -20.93
C GLY A 30 11.18 12.38 -19.77
N SER A 31 11.12 11.91 -18.51
CA SER A 31 10.97 12.77 -17.33
C SER A 31 12.29 13.05 -16.60
N ASN A 32 13.44 12.79 -17.24
CA ASN A 32 14.76 12.99 -16.63
C ASN A 32 15.05 14.45 -16.28
N LEU A 33 14.49 15.40 -17.03
CA LEU A 33 14.59 16.85 -16.78
C LEU A 33 13.39 17.40 -15.99
N ASP A 34 12.35 16.59 -15.77
CA ASP A 34 11.16 16.98 -15.02
C ASP A 34 11.45 16.88 -13.52
N GLY A 35 11.85 18.01 -12.91
CA GLY A 35 12.22 18.10 -11.49
C GLY A 35 11.12 17.59 -10.56
N GLY A 36 11.48 16.66 -9.67
CA GLY A 36 10.53 16.04 -8.72
C GLY A 36 9.88 14.73 -9.23
N THR A 37 10.09 14.34 -10.49
CA THR A 37 9.59 13.05 -10.99
C THR A 37 10.46 11.86 -10.56
N LEU A 38 9.91 10.64 -10.58
CA LEU A 38 10.61 9.44 -10.10
C LEU A 38 11.89 9.16 -10.90
N LEU A 39 11.92 9.41 -12.21
CA LEU A 39 13.15 9.20 -12.98
C LEU A 39 14.20 10.26 -12.65
N GLN A 40 13.80 11.54 -12.55
CA GLN A 40 14.72 12.63 -12.22
C GLN A 40 15.32 12.44 -10.82
N LEU A 41 14.50 12.13 -9.82
CA LEU A 41 14.95 11.87 -8.45
C LEU A 41 15.86 10.64 -8.36
N ARG A 42 15.58 9.57 -9.12
CA ARG A 42 16.44 8.37 -9.17
C ARG A 42 17.84 8.73 -9.68
N ASN A 43 17.90 9.55 -10.73
CA ASN A 43 19.16 10.01 -11.31
C ASN A 43 19.91 10.92 -10.34
N LEU A 44 19.20 11.82 -9.65
CA LEU A 44 19.75 12.74 -8.64
C LEU A 44 20.50 11.99 -7.53
N ILE A 45 19.94 10.89 -7.03
CA ILE A 45 20.56 10.05 -5.98
C ILE A 45 21.38 8.87 -6.54
N ASN A 46 21.57 8.82 -7.86
CA ASN A 46 22.34 7.79 -8.56
C ASN A 46 21.90 6.32 -8.27
N ARG A 47 20.61 6.06 -8.10
CA ARG A 47 20.07 4.69 -7.91
C ARG A 47 19.93 3.92 -9.23
N ARG A 48 21.06 3.49 -9.79
CA ARG A 48 21.14 2.81 -11.10
C ARG A 48 20.42 1.46 -11.15
N ASN A 49 20.28 0.79 -10.02
CA ASN A 49 19.58 -0.49 -9.88
C ASN A 49 18.04 -0.38 -9.91
N VAL A 50 17.47 0.81 -10.04
CA VAL A 50 16.04 1.02 -10.28
C VAL A 50 15.79 1.14 -11.79
N SER A 51 14.72 0.55 -12.31
CA SER A 51 14.33 0.64 -13.72
C SER A 51 12.82 0.66 -13.89
N ALA A 52 12.35 0.95 -15.12
CA ALA A 52 10.92 0.92 -15.44
C ALA A 52 10.30 -0.48 -15.28
N ASP A 53 11.05 -1.54 -15.61
CA ASP A 53 10.71 -2.90 -15.18
C ASP A 53 11.14 -3.08 -13.72
N THR A 54 10.14 -3.29 -12.87
CA THR A 54 10.28 -3.47 -11.43
C THR A 54 10.32 -4.94 -11.03
N SER A 55 9.94 -5.87 -11.91
CA SER A 55 9.73 -7.28 -11.56
C SER A 55 11.03 -7.94 -11.10
N ASN A 56 12.09 -7.77 -11.89
CA ASN A 56 13.42 -8.33 -11.62
C ASN A 56 14.22 -7.50 -10.61
N LYS A 57 13.77 -6.29 -10.27
CA LYS A 57 14.45 -5.35 -9.38
C LYS A 57 13.51 -4.83 -8.30
N PHE A 58 12.65 -5.72 -7.82
CA PHE A 58 11.54 -5.36 -6.94
C PHE A 58 12.05 -4.71 -5.65
N ASN A 59 13.00 -5.34 -4.96
CA ASN A 59 13.58 -4.82 -3.71
C ASN A 59 14.21 -3.42 -3.90
N ALA A 60 15.02 -3.25 -4.95
CA ALA A 60 15.62 -1.93 -5.24
C ALA A 60 14.57 -0.86 -5.55
N SER A 61 13.50 -1.24 -6.28
CA SER A 61 12.43 -0.34 -6.69
C SER A 61 11.56 0.06 -5.50
N ILE A 62 11.15 -0.89 -4.65
CA ILE A 62 10.30 -0.62 -3.49
C ILE A 62 11.05 0.22 -2.44
N ASP A 63 12.32 -0.08 -2.18
CA ASP A 63 13.16 0.71 -1.26
C ASP A 63 13.31 2.15 -1.74
N TYR A 64 13.47 2.33 -3.06
CA TYR A 64 13.56 3.65 -3.66
C TYR A 64 12.24 4.41 -3.57
N PHE A 65 11.12 3.77 -3.93
CA PHE A 65 9.82 4.42 -3.92
C PHE A 65 9.35 4.77 -2.51
N GLU A 66 9.65 3.93 -1.52
CA GLU A 66 9.44 4.26 -0.11
C GLU A 66 10.23 5.50 0.31
N LEU A 67 11.52 5.58 -0.05
CA LEU A 67 12.34 6.75 0.26
C LEU A 67 11.71 8.02 -0.34
N VAL A 68 11.33 7.97 -1.62
CA VAL A 68 10.68 9.09 -2.29
C VAL A 68 9.35 9.45 -1.62
N THR A 69 8.53 8.46 -1.27
CA THR A 69 7.25 8.65 -0.57
C THR A 69 7.46 9.37 0.77
N LYS A 70 8.42 8.91 1.57
CA LYS A 70 8.79 9.55 2.84
C LYS A 70 9.22 11.01 2.63
N CYS A 71 9.99 11.30 1.59
CA CYS A 71 10.37 12.68 1.26
C CYS A 71 9.16 13.53 0.84
N HIS A 72 8.21 12.96 0.10
CA HIS A 72 6.98 13.66 -0.25
C HIS A 72 6.10 13.94 0.98
N ILE A 73 6.01 13.00 1.94
CA ILE A 73 5.28 13.20 3.20
C ILE A 73 5.91 14.37 3.97
N ILE A 74 7.23 14.38 4.11
CA ILE A 74 7.96 15.46 4.78
C ILE A 74 7.74 16.78 4.04
N SER A 75 7.89 16.80 2.71
CA SER A 75 7.74 18.02 1.90
C SER A 75 6.32 18.58 1.94
N ALA A 76 5.28 17.74 1.88
CA ALA A 76 3.89 18.17 2.04
C ALA A 76 3.61 18.71 3.45
N THR A 77 4.18 18.08 4.47
CA THR A 77 4.06 18.52 5.87
C THR A 77 4.75 19.86 6.08
N MET A 78 5.96 20.03 5.57
CA MET A 78 6.70 21.30 5.60
C MET A 78 5.91 22.40 4.89
N HIS A 79 5.38 22.13 3.70
CA HIS A 79 4.54 23.07 2.97
C HIS A 79 3.28 23.45 3.77
N TYR A 80 2.60 22.48 4.40
CA TYR A 80 1.44 22.73 5.25
C TYR A 80 1.75 23.64 6.45
N PHE A 81 2.92 23.46 7.07
CA PHE A 81 3.37 24.27 8.20
C PHE A 81 4.14 25.55 7.80
N GLY A 82 4.29 25.83 6.50
CA GLY A 82 5.05 26.98 6.00
C GLY A 82 6.55 26.93 6.33
N MET A 83 7.13 25.74 6.36
CA MET A 83 8.55 25.48 6.65
C MET A 83 9.35 25.30 5.34
N ARG A 84 10.59 25.78 5.31
CA ARG A 84 11.53 25.60 4.17
C ARG A 84 12.59 24.54 4.44
N SER A 85 12.93 24.31 5.70
CA SER A 85 13.76 23.21 6.20
C SER A 85 13.05 22.41 7.29
N ILE A 86 13.53 21.19 7.56
CA ILE A 86 12.98 20.36 8.64
C ILE A 86 13.34 20.91 10.04
N GLU A 87 14.35 21.76 10.12
CA GLU A 87 14.80 22.45 11.33
C GLU A 87 14.07 23.79 11.56
N ASP A 88 13.22 24.23 10.63
CA ASP A 88 12.50 25.50 10.75
C ASP A 88 11.39 25.44 11.81
N THR A 89 10.99 26.60 12.31
CA THR A 89 9.75 26.72 13.09
C THR A 89 8.55 26.88 12.16
N PRO A 90 7.41 26.22 12.44
CA PRO A 90 6.17 26.40 11.69
C PRO A 90 5.75 27.87 11.63
N THR A 91 5.52 28.38 10.42
CA THR A 91 5.00 29.75 10.19
C THR A 91 3.51 29.75 9.89
N CYS A 92 2.98 28.62 9.41
CA CYS A 92 1.57 28.41 9.09
C CYS A 92 1.02 27.23 9.88
N ASN A 93 -0.28 27.26 10.21
CA ASN A 93 -1.01 26.15 10.85
C ASN A 93 -0.33 25.57 12.11
N ALA A 94 0.52 26.37 12.77
CA ALA A 94 1.18 25.99 14.00
C ALA A 94 0.12 25.77 15.09
N PHE A 95 0.26 24.69 15.83
CA PHE A 95 -0.52 24.45 17.03
C PHE A 95 0.41 24.43 18.23
N ALA A 96 -0.09 24.90 19.36
CA ALA A 96 0.68 24.92 20.58
C ALA A 96 0.96 23.47 21.05
N ILE A 97 2.18 23.25 21.52
CA ILE A 97 2.65 21.97 22.09
C ILE A 97 2.46 21.97 23.62
N ASP A 98 1.62 22.86 24.14
CA ASP A 98 1.24 22.90 25.53
C ASP A 98 0.12 21.88 25.86
N GLY A 99 -0.06 21.61 27.15
CA GLY A 99 -1.11 20.71 27.66
C GLY A 99 -0.69 19.24 27.78
N ASP A 100 -1.65 18.41 28.20
CA ASP A 100 -1.47 16.97 28.38
C ASP A 100 -1.19 16.25 27.03
N PRO A 101 -0.37 15.19 27.01
CA PRO A 101 -0.06 14.43 25.79
C PRO A 101 -1.29 14.01 24.96
N LYS A 102 -2.45 13.74 25.58
CA LYS A 102 -3.68 13.41 24.83
C LYS A 102 -4.17 14.60 23.99
N GLN A 103 -4.04 15.82 24.51
CA GLN A 103 -4.46 17.03 23.79
C GLN A 103 -3.50 17.36 22.65
N GLN A 104 -2.19 17.24 22.91
CA GLN A 104 -1.15 17.37 21.87
C GLN A 104 -1.38 16.36 20.74
N TRP A 105 -1.66 15.10 21.06
CA TRP A 105 -1.96 14.05 20.09
C TRP A 105 -3.21 14.38 19.25
N LYS A 106 -4.28 14.87 19.86
CA LYS A 106 -5.50 15.30 19.14
C LYS A 106 -5.21 16.44 18.16
N ARG A 107 -4.39 17.42 18.54
CA ARG A 107 -3.99 18.54 17.68
C ARG A 107 -3.14 18.04 16.50
N LEU A 108 -2.19 17.13 16.75
CA LEU A 108 -1.40 16.49 15.70
C LEU A 108 -2.29 15.70 14.73
N GLN A 109 -3.21 14.88 15.24
CA GLN A 109 -4.16 14.12 14.41
C GLN A 109 -5.03 15.03 13.54
N LYS A 110 -5.44 16.19 14.07
CA LYS A 110 -6.17 17.19 13.29
C LYS A 110 -5.31 17.74 12.15
N ALA A 111 -4.07 18.15 12.41
CA ALA A 111 -3.17 18.63 11.36
C ALA A 111 -2.88 17.56 10.30
N VAL A 112 -2.63 16.31 10.71
CA VAL A 112 -2.43 15.18 9.79
C VAL A 112 -3.67 14.95 8.92
N ARG A 113 -4.87 15.02 9.50
CA ARG A 113 -6.13 14.92 8.75
C ARG A 113 -6.22 16.01 7.68
N GLU A 114 -5.93 17.26 8.03
CA GLU A 114 -5.98 18.39 7.10
C GLU A 114 -4.94 18.25 5.96
N ILE A 115 -3.73 17.75 6.25
CA ILE A 115 -2.72 17.42 5.23
C ILE A 115 -3.24 16.34 4.27
N VAL A 116 -3.81 15.27 4.83
CA VAL A 116 -4.34 14.13 4.07
C VAL A 116 -5.54 14.54 3.20
N GLU A 117 -6.46 15.33 3.73
CA GLU A 117 -7.58 15.91 2.97
C GLU A 117 -7.10 16.87 1.88
N ARG A 118 -5.98 17.57 2.09
CA ARG A 118 -5.43 18.51 1.11
C ARG A 118 -4.69 17.83 -0.04
N PHE A 119 -3.92 16.77 0.22
CA PHE A 119 -2.98 16.22 -0.76
C PHE A 119 -3.23 14.77 -1.17
N VAL A 120 -4.07 14.02 -0.43
CA VAL A 120 -4.25 12.56 -0.63
C VAL A 120 -5.68 12.20 -1.00
N PHE A 121 -6.69 12.87 -0.46
CA PHE A 121 -8.08 12.60 -0.82
C PHE A 121 -8.68 13.74 -1.63
N VAL A 122 -8.98 13.47 -2.89
CA VAL A 122 -9.87 14.32 -3.67
C VAL A 122 -10.91 13.46 -4.35
N GLN A 123 -11.97 13.12 -3.59
CA GLN A 123 -13.35 12.83 -4.01
C GLN A 123 -13.97 11.77 -3.09
N ASP A 124 -15.21 12.03 -2.68
CA ASP A 124 -16.04 11.03 -2.04
C ASP A 124 -16.48 10.03 -3.12
N PHE A 125 -15.80 8.88 -3.19
CA PHE A 125 -16.06 7.83 -4.20
C PHE A 125 -17.52 7.34 -4.14
N SER A 126 -18.18 7.53 -2.99
CA SER A 126 -19.61 7.25 -2.80
C SER A 126 -20.52 8.06 -3.74
N GLU A 127 -20.20 9.33 -4.00
CA GLU A 127 -20.97 10.18 -4.90
C GLU A 127 -20.81 9.77 -6.37
N VAL A 128 -19.62 9.30 -6.75
CA VAL A 128 -19.33 8.84 -8.12
C VAL A 128 -20.06 7.53 -8.41
N VAL A 129 -20.07 6.59 -7.45
CA VAL A 129 -20.81 5.33 -7.56
C VAL A 129 -22.32 5.58 -7.57
N ALA A 130 -22.83 6.51 -6.74
CA ALA A 130 -24.24 6.90 -6.73
C ALA A 130 -24.68 7.51 -8.07
N LYS A 131 -23.83 8.32 -8.72
CA LYS A 131 -24.12 8.88 -10.06
C LYS A 131 -24.11 7.82 -11.17
N GLY A 132 -23.28 6.79 -11.06
CA GLY A 132 -23.20 5.69 -12.04
C GLY A 132 -24.25 4.58 -11.88
N SER A 133 -25.10 4.66 -10.85
CA SER A 133 -26.13 3.65 -10.56
C SER A 133 -27.55 4.24 -10.62
N SER A 134 -27.89 4.90 -11.74
CA SER A 134 -29.29 5.16 -12.08
C SER A 134 -29.97 3.84 -12.51
N LYS A 135 -30.51 3.11 -11.53
CA LYS A 135 -31.65 2.15 -11.53
C LYS A 135 -31.39 0.95 -10.59
N GLN A 136 -32.06 1.01 -9.42
CA GLN A 136 -32.55 -0.06 -8.53
C GLN A 136 -31.47 -0.99 -7.92
N GLU A 137 -31.54 -1.44 -6.66
CA GLU A 137 -32.64 -1.93 -5.83
C GLU A 137 -32.11 -1.95 -4.38
N GLU A 138 -32.90 -1.57 -3.37
CA GLU A 138 -32.50 -1.68 -1.97
C GLU A 138 -32.38 -3.15 -1.56
N ALA A 139 -31.18 -3.72 -1.70
CA ALA A 139 -30.83 -4.96 -1.04
C ALA A 139 -30.72 -4.69 0.46
N ARG A 140 -31.77 -5.04 1.20
CA ARG A 140 -31.82 -5.09 2.66
C ARG A 140 -30.62 -5.91 3.15
N ASN A 141 -29.65 -5.24 3.76
CA ASN A 141 -28.44 -5.87 4.28
C ASN A 141 -28.74 -6.49 5.65
N PRO A 142 -28.85 -7.82 5.80
CA PRO A 142 -29.26 -8.40 7.08
C PRO A 142 -28.12 -8.44 8.11
N HIS A 143 -26.87 -8.13 7.74
CA HIS A 143 -25.73 -8.22 8.66
C HIS A 143 -24.56 -7.30 8.23
N SER A 144 -24.79 -5.99 8.19
CA SER A 144 -23.68 -5.04 8.43
C SER A 144 -23.79 -4.49 9.83
N GLU A 145 -23.45 -5.30 10.82
CA GLU A 145 -22.76 -4.71 11.95
C GLU A 145 -21.45 -4.15 11.40
N ARG A 146 -21.40 -2.82 11.22
CA ARG A 146 -20.13 -2.12 11.14
C ARG A 146 -19.45 -2.37 12.48
N ILE A 147 -18.64 -3.41 12.55
CA ILE A 147 -17.74 -3.57 13.67
C ILE A 147 -16.68 -2.48 13.49
N SER A 148 -16.94 -1.35 14.12
CA SER A 148 -15.94 -0.32 14.37
C SER A 148 -14.97 -0.91 15.40
N HIS A 149 -14.01 -1.70 14.95
CA HIS A 149 -12.83 -1.93 15.76
C HIS A 149 -11.99 -0.66 15.68
N GLU A 150 -11.88 0.05 16.81
CA GLU A 150 -10.77 0.96 17.03
C GLU A 150 -9.49 0.12 16.97
N HIS A 151 -8.77 0.20 15.84
CA HIS A 151 -7.40 -0.32 15.75
C HIS A 151 -6.51 0.58 16.62
N SER A 152 -6.45 0.26 17.92
CA SER A 152 -5.39 0.76 18.79
C SER A 152 -4.11 0.02 18.42
N TYR A 153 -3.15 0.74 17.83
CA TYR A 153 -1.73 0.38 17.98
C TYR A 153 -1.49 -0.01 19.45
N ALA A 154 -0.70 -1.04 19.71
CA ALA A 154 -0.41 -1.53 21.05
C ALA A 154 -0.07 -0.36 21.99
N LYS A 155 -1.07 0.11 22.73
CA LYS A 155 -0.92 1.11 23.78
C LYS A 155 -0.67 0.32 25.04
N VAL A 156 0.49 0.59 25.64
CA VAL A 156 0.70 0.43 27.08
C VAL A 156 -0.58 0.85 27.81
N GLN A 157 -1.03 -0.03 28.71
CA GLN A 157 -2.29 0.00 29.45
C GLN A 157 -2.73 1.42 29.89
N ASN A 158 -3.97 1.81 29.57
CA ASN A 158 -5.02 1.98 30.58
C ASN A 158 -6.38 2.42 30.00
N PRO A 159 -7.50 2.10 30.67
CA PRO A 159 -8.82 1.93 30.07
C PRO A 159 -9.72 3.18 30.15
N SER A 160 -10.80 3.10 29.38
CA SER A 160 -12.04 3.90 29.43
C SER A 160 -12.02 5.20 28.61
N ILE A 161 -12.84 5.25 27.56
CA ILE A 161 -14.04 6.09 27.46
C ILE A 161 -14.80 5.75 26.16
N THR A 162 -16.11 5.62 26.33
CA THR A 162 -17.18 5.24 25.43
C THR A 162 -17.55 6.28 24.37
N THR A 163 -18.23 5.74 23.35
CA THR A 163 -18.94 6.27 22.19
C THR A 163 -19.63 7.65 22.31
N GLU A 164 -19.67 8.33 21.16
CA GLU A 164 -20.61 9.37 20.68
C GLU A 164 -20.03 10.79 20.47
N ALA A 165 -19.68 11.09 19.22
CA ALA A 165 -19.60 12.46 18.72
C ALA A 165 -20.20 12.54 17.31
N LYS A 166 -21.47 12.97 17.27
CA LYS A 166 -22.16 13.40 16.05
C LYS A 166 -21.35 14.51 15.36
N ARG A 167 -21.28 14.46 14.02
CA ARG A 167 -20.73 15.51 13.15
C ARG A 167 -21.44 16.84 13.44
N VAL A 168 -20.75 17.77 14.09
CA VAL A 168 -21.11 19.19 14.08
C VAL A 168 -19.82 19.96 13.84
N LEU A 169 -19.74 20.67 12.71
CA LEU A 169 -18.65 21.61 12.44
C LEU A 169 -18.74 22.77 13.44
N PRO A 170 -17.68 23.15 14.16
CA PRO A 170 -17.64 24.43 14.83
C PRO A 170 -17.28 25.53 13.80
N GLU A 171 -18.26 26.39 13.51
CA GLU A 171 -18.03 27.74 13.01
C GLU A 171 -17.16 28.50 14.02
N ASN A 172 -16.04 29.05 13.54
CA ASN A 172 -15.23 30.17 14.09
C ASN A 172 -13.72 29.88 13.97
N ILE A 173 -13.20 30.06 12.75
CA ILE A 173 -11.77 30.05 12.43
C ILE A 173 -11.30 31.49 12.29
N ARG A 174 -10.33 31.93 13.10
CA ARG A 174 -9.48 33.09 12.76
C ARG A 174 -8.52 32.64 11.66
N ARG A 175 -8.75 33.10 10.43
CA ARG A 175 -8.01 32.71 9.22
C ARG A 175 -6.74 33.54 9.09
N CYS A 176 -5.61 32.89 8.81
CA CYS A 176 -4.42 33.57 8.32
C CYS A 176 -4.69 33.99 6.85
N ALA A 177 -4.50 35.27 6.52
CA ALA A 177 -4.84 35.84 5.21
C ALA A 177 -4.05 35.24 4.04
N ASP A 178 -2.92 34.58 4.31
CA ASP A 178 -1.96 34.10 3.31
C ASP A 178 -1.96 32.57 3.10
N CYS A 179 -2.88 31.84 3.74
CA CYS A 179 -3.06 30.41 3.50
C CYS A 179 -4.16 30.18 2.44
N PRO A 180 -3.88 29.57 1.28
CA PRO A 180 -4.91 29.23 0.30
C PRO A 180 -5.98 28.33 0.93
N ASN A 181 -7.22 28.82 0.98
CA ASN A 181 -8.37 28.18 1.61
C ASN A 181 -8.82 26.92 0.84
N PRO A 182 -9.31 25.85 1.51
CA PRO A 182 -9.80 24.63 0.87
C PRO A 182 -11.27 24.84 0.50
N SER A 183 -11.47 25.48 -0.64
CA SER A 183 -12.65 25.28 -1.45
C SER A 183 -12.11 25.26 -2.87
N ARG A 184 -12.10 24.08 -3.51
CA ARG A 184 -12.11 24.02 -4.98
C ARG A 184 -13.47 24.56 -5.45
N ASN A 185 -13.78 25.80 -5.13
CA ASN A 185 -14.63 26.61 -5.97
C ASN A 185 -13.80 26.76 -7.24
N VAL A 186 -14.19 26.02 -8.26
CA VAL A 186 -13.65 26.10 -9.62
C VAL A 186 -13.89 27.52 -10.11
N THR A 187 -13.05 28.43 -9.66
CA THR A 187 -12.72 29.65 -10.39
C THR A 187 -11.83 29.19 -11.53
N SER A 188 -12.01 29.81 -12.68
CA SER A 188 -11.38 29.53 -13.99
C SER A 188 -9.85 29.56 -13.95
N SER A 189 -9.24 28.60 -13.26
CA SER A 189 -7.82 28.47 -13.01
C SER A 189 -7.34 27.19 -13.70
N SER A 190 -6.36 27.32 -14.59
CA SER A 190 -5.80 26.18 -15.34
C SER A 190 -5.20 25.15 -14.38
N PRO A 191 -5.36 23.83 -14.65
CA PRO A 191 -4.92 22.78 -13.74
C PRO A 191 -3.41 22.80 -13.53
N ASP A 192 -2.98 22.39 -12.34
CA ASP A 192 -1.57 22.21 -11.98
C ASP A 192 -1.21 20.71 -12.02
N LYS A 193 -0.53 20.29 -13.08
CA LYS A 193 -0.18 18.88 -13.31
C LYS A 193 1.08 18.42 -12.57
N VAL A 194 1.90 19.35 -12.08
CA VAL A 194 3.04 19.02 -11.21
C VAL A 194 2.53 18.72 -9.80
N LEU A 195 1.59 19.51 -9.30
CA LEU A 195 0.91 19.22 -8.03
C LEU A 195 0.13 17.90 -8.11
N ASP A 196 -0.62 17.67 -9.20
CA ASP A 196 -1.31 16.39 -9.42
C ASP A 196 -0.34 15.20 -9.40
N TYR A 197 0.86 15.36 -9.97
CA TYR A 197 1.90 14.34 -9.95
C TYR A 197 2.39 14.07 -8.51
N ALA A 198 2.70 15.12 -7.74
CA ALA A 198 3.16 14.97 -6.35
C ALA A 198 2.10 14.32 -5.45
N CYS A 199 0.84 14.72 -5.60
CA CYS A 199 -0.30 14.09 -4.91
C CYS A 199 -0.49 12.63 -5.32
N SER A 200 -0.20 12.28 -6.57
CA SER A 200 -0.20 10.87 -7.04
C SER A 200 0.88 10.06 -6.34
N VAL A 201 2.11 10.57 -6.27
CA VAL A 201 3.22 9.90 -5.57
C VAL A 201 2.87 9.66 -4.10
N LEU A 202 2.28 10.66 -3.43
CA LEU A 202 1.82 10.52 -2.04
C LEU A 202 0.74 9.46 -1.88
N SER A 203 -0.32 9.54 -2.68
CA SER A 203 -1.47 8.64 -2.57
C SER A 203 -1.06 7.18 -2.81
N ASP A 204 -0.29 6.97 -3.86
CA ASP A 204 0.18 5.65 -4.29
C ASP A 204 1.21 5.08 -3.29
N GLY A 205 2.10 5.94 -2.79
CA GLY A 205 3.10 5.60 -1.77
C GLY A 205 2.48 5.24 -0.42
N LEU A 206 1.50 6.01 0.05
CA LEU A 206 0.80 5.73 1.31
C LEU A 206 0.06 4.40 1.27
N LEU A 207 -0.56 4.04 0.14
CA LEU A 207 -1.19 2.72 -0.03
C LEU A 207 -0.18 1.58 0.09
N LEU A 208 1.02 1.72 -0.49
CA LEU A 208 2.07 0.70 -0.36
C LEU A 208 2.65 0.63 1.06
N LEU A 209 2.81 1.76 1.72
CA LEU A 209 3.27 1.80 3.12
C LEU A 209 2.24 1.14 4.05
N GLU A 210 0.95 1.41 3.86
CA GLU A 210 -0.14 0.78 4.61
C GLU A 210 -0.18 -0.74 4.37
N LEU A 211 -0.08 -1.19 3.11
CA LEU A 211 -0.02 -2.62 2.79
C LEU A 211 1.17 -3.31 3.47
N ARG A 212 2.34 -2.67 3.42
CA ARG A 212 3.53 -3.22 4.06
C ARG A 212 3.37 -3.29 5.58
N ASP A 213 2.87 -2.23 6.19
CA ASP A 213 2.65 -2.18 7.64
C ASP A 213 1.64 -3.24 8.08
N ALA A 214 0.53 -3.37 7.35
CA ALA A 214 -0.46 -4.43 7.56
C ALA A 214 0.17 -5.84 7.52
N ILE A 215 1.06 -6.10 6.55
CA ILE A 215 1.79 -7.38 6.47
C ILE A 215 2.65 -7.60 7.71
N HIS A 216 3.44 -6.61 8.15
CA HIS A 216 4.37 -6.76 9.28
C HIS A 216 3.64 -6.95 10.61
N GLU A 217 2.52 -6.26 10.79
CA GLU A 217 1.64 -6.42 11.94
C GLU A 217 0.78 -7.70 11.87
N GLY A 218 0.69 -8.34 10.70
CA GLY A 218 -0.19 -9.50 10.50
C GLY A 218 -1.68 -9.13 10.50
N ASP A 219 -2.01 -7.89 10.14
CA ASP A 219 -3.38 -7.37 10.15
C ASP A 219 -4.08 -7.66 8.82
N GLY A 220 -4.83 -8.76 8.79
CA GLY A 220 -5.57 -9.19 7.60
C GLY A 220 -6.71 -8.25 7.20
N GLU A 221 -7.31 -7.50 8.13
CA GLU A 221 -8.36 -6.55 7.79
C GLU A 221 -7.79 -5.33 7.07
N ARG A 222 -6.65 -4.81 7.53
CA ARG A 222 -5.90 -3.73 6.86
C ARG A 222 -5.40 -4.17 5.49
N ASP A 223 -4.86 -5.39 5.38
CA ASP A 223 -4.48 -5.95 4.08
C ASP A 223 -5.69 -6.01 3.14
N LEU A 224 -6.83 -6.55 3.60
CA LEU A 224 -8.04 -6.63 2.79
C LEU A 224 -8.52 -5.24 2.33
N ARG A 225 -8.43 -4.20 3.18
CA ARG A 225 -8.72 -2.81 2.78
C ARG A 225 -7.76 -2.33 1.69
N CYS A 226 -6.47 -2.59 1.81
CA CYS A 226 -5.49 -2.25 0.77
C CYS A 226 -5.83 -2.94 -0.56
N TRP A 227 -6.23 -4.22 -0.52
CA TRP A 227 -6.66 -4.97 -1.70
C TRP A 227 -7.92 -4.39 -2.38
N ARG A 228 -8.81 -3.73 -1.64
CA ARG A 228 -9.93 -2.97 -2.24
C ARG A 228 -9.45 -1.81 -3.09
N PHE A 229 -8.46 -1.07 -2.61
CA PHE A 229 -7.85 -0.01 -3.40
C PHE A 229 -7.05 -0.58 -4.56
N MET A 230 -6.22 -1.60 -4.34
CA MET A 230 -5.43 -2.23 -5.40
C MET A 230 -6.28 -2.80 -6.55
N LEU A 231 -7.52 -3.25 -6.29
CA LEU A 231 -8.48 -3.61 -7.35
C LEU A 231 -8.64 -2.49 -8.39
N LEU A 232 -8.72 -1.23 -7.94
CA LEU A 232 -8.83 -0.06 -8.83
C LEU A 232 -7.57 0.10 -9.69
N TYR A 233 -6.39 -0.07 -9.08
CA TYR A 233 -5.10 0.00 -9.76
C TYR A 233 -4.97 -1.08 -10.83
N PHE A 234 -5.29 -2.34 -10.51
CA PHE A 234 -5.22 -3.45 -11.45
C PHE A 234 -6.27 -3.35 -12.56
N SER A 235 -7.46 -2.83 -12.25
CA SER A 235 -8.51 -2.62 -13.25
C SER A 235 -8.10 -1.57 -14.28
N TYR A 236 -7.59 -0.42 -13.81
CA TYR A 236 -7.11 0.66 -14.67
C TYR A 236 -5.92 0.24 -15.54
N SER A 237 -4.95 -0.46 -14.97
CA SER A 237 -3.72 -0.86 -15.66
C SER A 237 -3.87 -2.08 -16.58
N GLY A 238 -5.04 -2.72 -16.58
CA GLY A 238 -5.29 -3.90 -17.42
C GLY A 238 -4.73 -5.21 -16.87
N HIS A 239 -4.28 -5.24 -15.61
CA HIS A 239 -3.83 -6.45 -14.90
C HIS A 239 -5.04 -7.31 -14.46
N LYS A 240 -5.81 -7.81 -15.43
CA LYS A 240 -7.11 -8.49 -15.21
C LYS A 240 -7.04 -9.67 -14.25
N LYS A 241 -5.96 -10.46 -14.29
CA LYS A 241 -5.75 -11.60 -13.38
C LYS A 241 -5.71 -11.12 -11.92
N TYR A 242 -4.91 -10.11 -11.62
CA TYR A 242 -4.77 -9.56 -10.26
C TYR A 242 -6.00 -8.78 -9.82
N ALA A 243 -6.68 -8.09 -10.75
CA ALA A 243 -7.99 -7.51 -10.46
C ALA A 243 -9.01 -8.60 -10.07
N LEU A 244 -8.99 -9.74 -10.77
CA LEU A 244 -9.89 -10.86 -10.47
C LEU A 244 -9.55 -11.51 -9.13
N GLU A 245 -8.27 -11.72 -8.83
CA GLU A 245 -7.81 -12.22 -7.53
C GLU A 245 -8.22 -11.28 -6.40
N ALA A 246 -8.08 -9.96 -6.59
CA ALA A 246 -8.53 -8.97 -5.62
C ALA A 246 -10.04 -9.03 -5.41
N LEU A 247 -10.83 -9.10 -6.49
CA LEU A 247 -12.29 -9.26 -6.39
C LEU A 247 -12.67 -10.56 -5.67
N TYR A 248 -11.99 -11.66 -5.99
CA TYR A 248 -12.27 -12.96 -5.39
C TYR A 248 -11.89 -13.01 -3.91
N LEU A 249 -10.80 -12.34 -3.51
CA LEU A 249 -10.45 -12.20 -2.10
C LEU A 249 -11.54 -11.43 -1.32
N GLN A 250 -12.05 -10.34 -1.89
CA GLN A 250 -13.15 -9.59 -1.26
C GLN A 250 -14.43 -10.44 -1.17
N ALA A 251 -14.79 -11.14 -2.24
CA ALA A 251 -15.97 -12.00 -2.27
C ALA A 251 -15.84 -13.18 -1.29
N ALA A 252 -14.63 -13.75 -1.17
CA ALA A 252 -14.33 -14.81 -0.20
C ALA A 252 -14.64 -14.37 1.22
N PHE A 253 -14.15 -13.19 1.60
CA PHE A 253 -14.38 -12.64 2.93
C PHE A 253 -15.82 -12.18 3.17
N SER A 254 -16.44 -11.50 2.20
CA SER A 254 -17.72 -10.83 2.40
C SER A 254 -18.96 -11.68 2.12
N ALA A 255 -18.85 -12.80 1.41
CA ALA A 255 -20.04 -13.52 0.94
C ALA A 255 -19.92 -15.05 0.92
N THR A 256 -18.73 -15.64 0.70
CA THR A 256 -18.65 -17.09 0.44
C THR A 256 -18.08 -17.90 1.60
N ALA A 257 -17.24 -17.32 2.45
CA ALA A 257 -16.74 -17.99 3.65
C ALA A 257 -17.66 -17.75 4.86
N ASN A 258 -17.82 -18.76 5.71
CA ASN A 258 -18.35 -18.54 7.06
C ASN A 258 -17.34 -17.74 7.90
N SER A 259 -17.78 -17.13 9.00
CA SER A 259 -16.95 -16.24 9.82
C SER A 259 -15.63 -16.87 10.26
N ARG A 260 -15.63 -18.17 10.58
CA ARG A 260 -14.43 -18.91 10.98
C ARG A 260 -13.44 -19.04 9.82
N THR A 261 -13.90 -19.55 8.67
CA THR A 261 -13.05 -19.72 7.48
C THR A 261 -12.55 -18.37 6.96
N ALA A 262 -13.36 -17.30 7.06
CA ALA A 262 -12.95 -15.96 6.69
C ALA A 262 -11.77 -15.47 7.56
N GLN A 263 -11.84 -15.67 8.87
CA GLN A 263 -10.76 -15.33 9.80
C GLN A 263 -9.51 -16.19 9.55
N GLU A 264 -9.68 -17.50 9.36
CA GLU A 264 -8.57 -18.40 9.01
C GLU A 264 -7.89 -17.97 7.70
N LEU A 265 -8.66 -17.59 6.68
CA LEU A 265 -8.14 -17.09 5.41
C LEU A 265 -7.37 -15.77 5.55
N LEU A 266 -7.81 -14.86 6.42
CA LEU A 266 -7.10 -13.60 6.67
C LEU A 266 -5.77 -13.85 7.39
N GLN A 267 -5.80 -14.66 8.46
CA GLN A 267 -4.62 -14.93 9.28
C GLN A 267 -3.59 -15.79 8.54
N ALA A 268 -4.03 -16.75 7.71
CA ALA A 268 -3.12 -17.62 6.95
C ALA A 268 -2.29 -16.91 5.88
N ARG A 269 -2.51 -15.61 5.64
CA ARG A 269 -1.74 -14.80 4.68
C ARG A 269 -0.38 -14.39 5.20
N PHE A 270 -0.19 -14.43 6.51
CA PHE A 270 1.06 -14.02 7.15
C PHE A 270 1.62 -15.14 8.01
N ILE A 271 2.93 -15.11 8.18
CA ILE A 271 3.65 -16.01 9.08
C ILE A 271 4.74 -15.23 9.83
N ASN A 272 4.83 -15.47 11.13
CA ASN A 272 5.86 -14.90 11.99
C ASN A 272 6.94 -15.93 12.30
N VAL A 273 7.89 -16.09 11.39
CA VAL A 273 8.93 -17.14 11.48
C VAL A 273 9.88 -16.91 12.67
N HIS A 274 10.18 -15.64 12.97
CA HIS A 274 11.16 -15.26 13.98
C HIS A 274 10.54 -14.90 15.34
N GLY A 275 9.22 -14.81 15.42
CA GLY A 275 8.50 -14.31 16.59
C GLY A 275 8.65 -12.79 16.77
N GLY A 276 7.82 -12.21 17.65
CA GLY A 276 7.85 -10.80 18.03
C GLY A 276 6.95 -9.88 17.17
N PRO A 277 6.60 -8.69 17.68
CA PRO A 277 5.71 -7.75 16.99
C PRO A 277 6.37 -7.17 15.74
N GLY A 278 5.58 -6.90 14.69
CA GLY A 278 6.06 -6.28 13.45
C GLY A 278 7.00 -7.15 12.60
N ARG A 279 7.06 -8.47 12.84
CA ARG A 279 8.00 -9.39 12.16
C ARG A 279 7.32 -10.43 11.27
N ASN A 280 6.05 -10.23 10.96
CA ASN A 280 5.35 -11.09 10.01
C ASN A 280 5.89 -10.87 8.59
N ILE A 281 5.92 -11.95 7.82
CA ILE A 281 6.15 -11.94 6.38
C ILE A 281 4.97 -12.59 5.66
N PRO A 282 4.78 -12.33 4.36
CA PRO A 282 3.80 -13.05 3.57
C PRO A 282 4.05 -14.56 3.59
N THR A 283 2.99 -15.36 3.76
CA THR A 283 3.10 -16.83 3.80
C THR A 283 3.65 -17.40 2.48
N ASP A 284 3.30 -16.80 1.35
CA ASP A 284 3.87 -17.19 0.05
C ASP A 284 5.37 -16.90 -0.05
N LEU A 285 5.85 -15.82 0.57
CA LEU A 285 7.30 -15.53 0.63
C LEU A 285 8.04 -16.58 1.45
N PHE A 286 7.44 -17.01 2.56
CA PHE A 286 7.98 -18.12 3.32
C PHE A 286 8.01 -19.41 2.52
N MET A 287 6.95 -19.71 1.77
CA MET A 287 6.91 -20.88 0.88
C MET A 287 7.98 -20.80 -0.23
N GLU A 288 8.25 -19.61 -0.77
CA GLU A 288 9.33 -19.40 -1.73
C GLU A 288 10.71 -19.69 -1.11
N HIS A 289 10.94 -19.26 0.14
CA HIS A 289 12.16 -19.58 0.87
C HIS A 289 12.32 -21.10 1.08
N LEU A 290 11.27 -21.80 1.50
CA LEU A 290 11.29 -23.26 1.65
C LEU A 290 11.57 -23.96 0.31
N ASN A 291 10.94 -23.50 -0.77
CA ASN A 291 11.16 -24.04 -2.11
C ASN A 291 12.60 -23.84 -2.58
N ARG A 292 13.21 -22.68 -2.29
CA ARG A 292 14.63 -22.44 -2.59
C ARG A 292 15.52 -23.40 -1.81
N THR A 293 15.33 -23.52 -0.49
CA THR A 293 16.11 -24.46 0.33
C THR A 293 15.97 -25.90 -0.16
N LEU A 294 14.76 -26.33 -0.55
CA LEU A 294 14.57 -27.66 -1.14
C LEU A 294 15.35 -27.85 -2.43
N LYS A 295 15.31 -26.86 -3.33
CA LYS A 295 16.08 -26.90 -4.57
C LYS A 295 17.58 -27.00 -4.30
N ASP A 296 18.11 -26.29 -3.31
CA ASP A 296 19.53 -26.36 -2.96
C ASP A 296 19.92 -27.78 -2.51
N HIS A 297 19.10 -28.43 -1.67
CA HIS A 297 19.32 -29.83 -1.28
C HIS A 297 19.23 -30.79 -2.47
N PHE A 298 18.29 -30.55 -3.39
CA PHE A 298 18.14 -31.36 -4.60
C PHE A 298 19.36 -31.24 -5.53
N HIS A 299 19.92 -30.04 -5.69
CA HIS A 299 21.17 -29.87 -6.45
C HIS A 299 22.33 -30.61 -5.78
N GLY A 300 22.40 -30.61 -4.45
CA GLY A 300 23.40 -31.36 -3.68
C GLY A 300 23.37 -32.88 -3.88
N LEU A 301 22.21 -33.46 -4.23
CA LEU A 301 22.09 -34.90 -4.51
C LEU A 301 22.72 -35.33 -5.86
N GLY A 302 22.87 -34.40 -6.82
CA GLY A 302 23.34 -34.71 -8.16
C GLY A 302 22.51 -35.82 -8.84
N ALA A 303 23.19 -36.86 -9.33
CA ALA A 303 22.56 -37.99 -10.02
C ALA A 303 21.68 -38.88 -9.12
N ASN A 304 21.75 -38.71 -7.78
CA ASN A 304 20.98 -39.53 -6.83
C ASN A 304 19.55 -39.02 -6.58
N ILE A 305 19.07 -38.09 -7.42
CA ILE A 305 17.73 -37.56 -7.31
C ILE A 305 16.71 -38.63 -7.75
N SER A 306 15.81 -39.00 -6.84
CA SER A 306 14.70 -39.91 -7.10
C SER A 306 13.44 -39.36 -6.42
N GLU A 307 12.26 -39.80 -6.85
CA GLU A 307 10.99 -39.37 -6.23
C GLU A 307 10.96 -39.69 -4.73
N ASN A 308 11.48 -40.86 -4.34
CA ASN A 308 11.60 -41.26 -2.94
C ASN A 308 12.53 -40.31 -2.16
N THR A 309 13.69 -39.97 -2.72
CA THR A 309 14.64 -39.05 -2.08
C THR A 309 14.03 -37.65 -1.93
N ILE A 310 13.30 -37.17 -2.95
CA ILE A 310 12.62 -35.88 -2.93
C ILE A 310 11.57 -35.83 -1.81
N VAL A 311 10.71 -36.85 -1.71
CA VAL A 311 9.69 -36.94 -0.67
C VAL A 311 10.32 -37.02 0.72
N GLN A 312 11.41 -37.77 0.87
CA GLN A 312 12.12 -37.90 2.14
C GLN A 312 12.67 -36.55 2.60
N ILE A 313 13.39 -35.83 1.74
CA ILE A 313 13.93 -34.49 2.05
C ILE A 313 12.81 -33.50 2.34
N ALA A 314 11.73 -33.51 1.55
CA ALA A 314 10.61 -32.61 1.79
C ALA A 314 9.96 -32.82 3.17
N LYS A 315 9.83 -34.09 3.61
CA LYS A 315 9.31 -34.44 4.94
C LYS A 315 10.27 -34.08 6.08
N SER A 316 11.58 -34.14 5.85
CA SER A 316 12.60 -33.87 6.87
C SER A 316 13.19 -32.44 6.82
N LEU A 317 12.73 -31.59 5.90
CA LEU A 317 13.32 -30.28 5.62
C LEU A 317 13.55 -29.42 6.87
N LYS A 318 12.58 -29.33 7.77
CA LYS A 318 12.70 -28.52 8.99
C LYS A 318 13.82 -29.06 9.90
N ALA A 319 13.87 -30.37 10.12
CA ALA A 319 14.92 -30.99 10.91
C ALA A 319 16.30 -30.79 10.26
N LEU A 320 16.39 -30.88 8.93
CA LEU A 320 17.63 -30.61 8.20
C LEU A 320 18.10 -29.16 8.40
N ILE A 321 17.21 -28.18 8.24
CA ILE A 321 17.52 -26.76 8.48
C ILE A 321 18.04 -26.55 9.92
N ASP A 322 17.37 -27.15 10.91
CA ASP A 322 17.74 -26.98 12.32
C ASP A 322 19.10 -27.63 12.63
N ILE A 323 19.39 -28.81 12.06
CA ILE A 323 20.70 -29.48 12.17
C ILE A 323 21.79 -28.64 11.52
N THR A 324 21.57 -28.13 10.31
CA THR A 324 22.56 -27.29 9.60
C THR A 324 22.86 -26.02 10.40
N ASN A 325 21.84 -25.30 10.87
CA ASN A 325 22.03 -24.10 11.67
C ASN A 325 22.80 -24.38 12.98
N ASN A 326 22.50 -25.50 13.65
CA ASN A 326 23.20 -25.90 14.87
C ASN A 326 24.67 -26.28 14.60
N PHE A 327 24.93 -26.95 13.47
CA PHE A 327 26.28 -27.29 13.04
C PHE A 327 27.11 -26.03 12.75
N ASP A 328 26.56 -25.09 11.97
CA ASP A 328 27.20 -23.80 11.67
C ASP A 328 27.48 -23.01 12.95
N HIS A 329 26.51 -22.94 13.86
CA HIS A 329 26.68 -22.28 15.15
C HIS A 329 27.78 -22.93 16.00
N THR A 330 27.83 -24.26 16.06
CA THR A 330 28.83 -25.02 16.84
C THR A 330 30.24 -24.78 16.29
N LEU A 331 30.37 -24.74 14.96
CA LEU A 331 31.64 -24.47 14.28
C LEU A 331 32.00 -22.99 14.23
N LYS A 332 31.14 -22.10 14.74
CA LYS A 332 31.28 -20.63 14.60
C LYS A 332 31.46 -20.21 13.15
N LEU A 333 30.85 -20.97 12.23
CA LEU A 333 30.67 -20.54 10.86
C LEU A 333 29.65 -19.41 10.93
N HIS A 334 30.16 -18.19 10.91
CA HIS A 334 29.29 -17.05 10.70
C HIS A 334 28.68 -17.22 9.29
N PRO A 335 27.35 -17.22 9.15
CA PRO A 335 26.77 -17.14 7.82
C PRO A 335 27.41 -15.94 7.13
N GLU A 336 27.81 -16.08 5.87
CA GLU A 336 28.31 -14.95 5.08
C GLU A 336 27.32 -13.82 5.27
N SER A 337 27.75 -12.74 5.93
CA SER A 337 26.82 -11.69 6.33
C SER A 337 26.33 -10.99 5.07
N LEU A 338 25.18 -11.42 4.56
CA LEU A 338 24.40 -10.71 3.54
C LEU A 338 23.74 -9.45 4.11
N HIS A 339 24.07 -9.06 5.35
CA HIS A 339 23.86 -7.71 5.83
C HIS A 339 24.75 -6.76 5.01
N HIS A 340 24.27 -6.38 3.84
CA HIS A 340 24.68 -5.13 3.24
C HIS A 340 24.56 -4.08 4.34
N THR A 341 25.68 -3.47 4.73
CA THR A 341 25.67 -2.33 5.65
C THR A 341 24.69 -1.32 5.06
N THR A 342 23.54 -1.14 5.72
CA THR A 342 22.50 -0.24 5.21
C THR A 342 23.10 1.15 5.14
N LYS A 343 23.47 1.59 3.92
CA LYS A 343 24.03 2.92 3.72
C LYS A 343 23.01 3.93 4.25
N SER A 344 23.48 4.89 5.03
CA SER A 344 22.62 5.95 5.57
C SER A 344 21.89 6.66 4.43
N SER A 345 20.56 6.57 4.42
CA SER A 345 19.68 7.20 3.43
C SER A 345 19.50 8.71 3.67
N ILE A 346 20.18 9.27 4.68
CA ILE A 346 20.06 10.69 5.06
C ILE A 346 20.53 11.61 3.92
N LYS A 347 21.65 11.27 3.26
CA LYS A 347 22.17 12.07 2.14
C LYS A 347 21.18 12.08 0.96
N ASP A 348 20.71 10.90 0.55
CA ASP A 348 19.71 10.76 -0.52
C ASP A 348 18.42 11.50 -0.19
N ARG A 349 17.94 11.37 1.05
CA ARG A 349 16.73 12.06 1.54
C ARG A 349 16.88 13.58 1.43
N ASN A 350 17.99 14.14 1.90
CA ASN A 350 18.20 15.58 1.88
C ASN A 350 18.31 16.12 0.45
N LEU A 351 18.93 15.37 -0.47
CA LEU A 351 18.95 15.69 -1.91
C LEU A 351 17.55 15.69 -2.53
N ILE A 352 16.71 14.71 -2.20
CA ILE A 352 15.34 14.67 -2.70
C ILE A 352 14.54 15.84 -2.12
N LEU A 353 14.63 16.11 -0.82
CA LEU A 353 13.91 17.22 -0.19
C LEU A 353 14.28 18.58 -0.80
N SER A 354 15.57 18.83 -1.01
CA SER A 354 16.01 20.08 -1.64
C SER A 354 15.50 20.20 -3.09
N GLN A 355 15.48 19.10 -3.84
CA GLN A 355 14.91 19.07 -5.20
C GLN A 355 13.40 19.32 -5.21
N LEU A 356 12.64 18.70 -4.30
CA LEU A 356 11.18 18.88 -4.20
C LEU A 356 10.83 20.32 -3.81
N ALA A 357 11.60 20.91 -2.87
CA ALA A 357 11.46 22.31 -2.47
C ALA A 357 11.78 23.26 -3.64
N THR A 358 12.90 23.04 -4.35
CA THR A 358 13.29 23.82 -5.53
C THR A 358 12.24 23.73 -6.63
N SER A 359 11.64 22.55 -6.83
CA SER A 359 10.60 22.31 -7.85
C SER A 359 9.21 22.78 -7.40
N ARG A 360 9.07 23.24 -6.15
CA ARG A 360 7.83 23.76 -5.56
C ARG A 360 6.63 22.83 -5.76
N VAL A 361 6.84 21.52 -5.59
CA VAL A 361 5.87 20.50 -6.07
C VAL A 361 4.50 20.57 -5.38
N PHE A 362 4.43 21.10 -4.15
CA PHE A 362 3.18 21.21 -3.37
C PHE A 362 2.51 22.58 -3.43
N ASP A 363 3.16 23.58 -4.03
CA ASP A 363 2.54 24.88 -4.28
C ASP A 363 1.48 24.73 -5.38
N TYR A 364 0.41 25.51 -5.33
CA TYR A 364 -0.50 25.59 -6.47
C TYR A 364 0.01 26.65 -7.45
N ILE A 365 0.43 26.22 -8.64
CA ILE A 365 0.87 27.12 -9.72
C ILE A 365 0.08 26.76 -10.99
N PRO A 366 -0.82 27.64 -11.47
CA PRO A 366 -1.72 27.30 -12.55
C PRO A 366 -0.97 27.03 -13.86
N GLY A 367 -1.35 25.95 -14.56
CA GLY A 367 -0.92 25.68 -15.93
C GLY A 367 0.44 24.98 -16.09
N ARG A 368 1.15 24.69 -14.99
CA ARG A 368 2.41 23.91 -15.06
C ARG A 368 2.14 22.42 -15.28
N PHE A 369 3.07 21.77 -15.97
CA PHE A 369 3.08 20.32 -16.19
C PHE A 369 4.50 19.80 -16.35
N HIS A 370 4.72 18.54 -15.97
CA HIS A 370 5.90 17.79 -16.40
C HIS A 370 5.74 17.38 -17.86
N PHE A 371 6.79 17.53 -18.67
CA PHE A 371 6.75 17.24 -20.10
C PHE A 371 6.25 15.82 -20.38
N ALA A 372 6.69 14.84 -19.58
CA ALA A 372 6.28 13.45 -19.68
C ALA A 372 4.87 13.15 -19.10
N PHE A 373 4.30 14.05 -18.29
CA PHE A 373 3.06 13.82 -17.52
C PHE A 373 1.99 14.91 -17.70
N LYS A 374 1.79 15.38 -18.94
CA LYS A 374 0.79 16.42 -19.27
C LYS A 374 -0.64 16.11 -18.80
N ASN A 375 -1.03 14.83 -18.84
CA ASN A 375 -2.40 14.39 -18.56
C ASN A 375 -2.53 13.59 -17.26
N ILE A 376 -1.58 13.70 -16.34
CA ILE A 376 -1.66 12.95 -15.08
C ILE A 376 -2.90 13.36 -14.28
N LYS A 377 -3.52 12.37 -13.66
CA LYS A 377 -4.58 12.53 -12.66
C LYS A 377 -3.98 12.30 -11.29
N SER A 378 -4.43 13.05 -10.30
CA SER A 378 -3.94 13.00 -8.93
C SER A 378 -4.22 11.65 -8.27
N HIS A 379 -5.35 11.02 -8.58
CA HIS A 379 -5.74 9.73 -8.00
C HIS A 379 -6.08 8.69 -9.07
N VAL A 380 -5.86 7.40 -8.77
CA VAL A 380 -6.27 6.29 -9.66
C VAL A 380 -7.79 6.22 -9.83
N SER A 381 -8.55 6.62 -8.82
CA SER A 381 -10.02 6.71 -8.89
C SER A 381 -10.48 7.51 -10.12
N ASP A 382 -9.79 8.60 -10.45
CA ASP A 382 -10.11 9.47 -11.59
C ASP A 382 -9.73 8.86 -12.94
N CYS A 383 -8.91 7.80 -12.93
CA CYS A 383 -8.48 7.08 -14.12
C CYS A 383 -9.39 5.89 -14.45
N VAL A 384 -10.19 5.42 -13.48
CA VAL A 384 -11.04 4.23 -13.61
C VAL A 384 -12.39 4.60 -14.23
N ASN A 385 -12.79 3.88 -15.27
CA ASN A 385 -14.16 3.93 -15.76
C ASN A 385 -15.06 3.10 -14.81
N VAL A 386 -15.82 3.82 -13.95
CA VAL A 386 -16.64 3.21 -12.90
C VAL A 386 -17.75 2.33 -13.47
N GLU A 387 -18.43 2.75 -14.54
CA GLU A 387 -19.50 1.95 -15.16
C GLU A 387 -18.98 0.60 -15.66
N LYS A 388 -17.84 0.63 -16.36
CA LYS A 388 -17.17 -0.58 -16.87
C LYS A 388 -16.71 -1.47 -15.72
N LEU A 389 -16.14 -0.88 -14.66
CA LEU A 389 -15.72 -1.62 -13.47
C LEU A 389 -16.92 -2.29 -12.79
N VAL A 390 -18.02 -1.57 -12.56
CA VAL A 390 -19.24 -2.11 -11.93
C VAL A 390 -19.83 -3.24 -12.78
N LYS A 391 -19.92 -3.06 -14.11
CA LYS A 391 -20.38 -4.12 -15.02
C LYS A 391 -19.49 -5.36 -14.92
N TRP A 392 -18.17 -5.16 -14.93
CA TRP A 392 -17.19 -6.24 -14.82
C TRP A 392 -17.28 -6.97 -13.47
N ILE A 393 -17.42 -6.25 -12.36
CA ILE A 393 -17.63 -6.84 -11.02
C ILE A 393 -18.91 -7.68 -11.02
N LYS A 394 -20.05 -7.12 -11.49
CA LYS A 394 -21.34 -7.83 -11.53
C LYS A 394 -21.27 -9.11 -12.37
N GLU A 395 -20.55 -9.10 -13.47
CA GLU A 395 -20.37 -10.28 -14.32
C GLU A 395 -19.60 -11.39 -13.58
N HIS A 396 -18.46 -11.06 -12.97
CA HIS A 396 -17.62 -12.04 -12.29
C HIS A 396 -18.24 -12.56 -10.99
N THR A 397 -18.99 -11.74 -10.26
CA THR A 397 -19.72 -12.21 -9.07
C THR A 397 -20.86 -13.16 -9.43
N ARG A 398 -21.59 -12.91 -10.54
CA ARG A 398 -22.59 -13.89 -11.06
C ARG A 398 -21.94 -15.20 -11.46
N ASN A 399 -20.81 -15.16 -12.18
CA ASN A 399 -20.08 -16.37 -12.57
C ASN A 399 -19.62 -17.16 -11.35
N MET A 400 -19.13 -16.48 -10.31
CA MET A 400 -18.76 -17.11 -9.05
C MET A 400 -19.96 -17.80 -8.38
N ALA A 401 -21.09 -17.10 -8.26
CA ALA A 401 -22.30 -17.65 -7.66
C ALA A 401 -22.80 -18.91 -8.41
N ASN A 402 -22.76 -18.89 -9.74
CA ASN A 402 -23.12 -20.05 -10.56
C ASN A 402 -22.16 -21.24 -10.32
N ASN A 403 -20.86 -20.99 -10.26
CA ASN A 403 -19.86 -22.04 -9.98
C ASN A 403 -20.03 -22.66 -8.58
N ILE A 404 -20.39 -21.86 -7.57
CA ILE A 404 -20.69 -22.37 -6.22
C ILE A 404 -21.92 -23.28 -6.25
N LYS A 405 -22.99 -22.84 -6.93
CA LYS A 405 -24.21 -23.67 -7.11
C LYS A 405 -23.90 -25.00 -7.79
N LEU A 406 -23.14 -24.97 -8.90
CA LEU A 406 -22.74 -26.19 -9.62
C LEU A 406 -21.94 -27.15 -8.75
N ARG A 407 -21.00 -26.65 -7.95
CA ARG A 407 -20.25 -27.49 -7.00
C ARG A 407 -21.14 -28.14 -5.97
N ASN A 408 -22.09 -27.40 -5.40
CA ASN A 408 -23.01 -27.95 -4.40
C ASN A 408 -23.89 -29.04 -4.99
N ILE A 409 -24.25 -28.95 -6.28
CA ILE A 409 -25.01 -29.99 -7.00
C ILE A 409 -24.14 -31.23 -7.28
N LEU A 410 -22.87 -31.04 -7.63
CA LEU A 410 -21.95 -32.16 -7.95
C LEU A 410 -21.40 -32.90 -6.72
N HIS A 411 -21.53 -32.30 -5.53
CA HIS A 411 -21.09 -32.88 -4.26
C HIS A 411 -22.25 -33.31 -3.34
N ALA A 412 -23.50 -33.10 -3.77
CA ALA A 412 -24.70 -33.70 -3.19
C ALA A 412 -25.02 -35.00 -3.94
#